data_AF-A0A4Q7XVK3-F1
#
_entry.id   AF-A0A4Q7XVK3-F1
#
_cell.length_a   1.000
_cell.length_b   1.000
_cell.length_c   1.000
_cell.angle_alpha   90.00
_cell.angle_beta   90.00
_cell.angle_gamma   90.00
#
_symmetry.space_group_name_H-M   'P 1'
#
loop_
_entity.id
_entity.type
_entity.pdbx_description
1 polymer ?
#
loop_
_entity_poly.entity_id
_entity_poly.type
_entity_poly.pdbx_seq_one_letter_code
_entity_poly.pdbx_strand_id
1 'polypeptide(L)'
;MTEDQIAQEIERLARLEDDDFVDAVVRCVTGAPDRRLPRAVQEAALSSPQLAGRTADALETALRRAKHYNQLLEGETRRAQQIRIEPWRAKIKAALGHMEDIVDDQAHEHAKQLASLDDAALADRWTAFILGEPAPAPTPRRVEALAFRSHRVAARAAEFCRLMMENPGQYLPDPPPGEGTNARQRRIDGFRKKVESEARFLRYGVQYADARLGRMPGEPNVRLAALRLLGKAHPEELTKLLRQVRGEDRAARHEARQDARAVRRAATPRAR
;
A
#
# COMPACT_ATOMS: atom_id res chain seq x y z
N MET A 1 1.16 21.38 -27.70
CA MET A 1 0.73 21.24 -26.29
C MET A 1 1.49 22.26 -25.50
N THR A 2 0.82 23.14 -24.75
CA THR A 2 1.52 24.16 -23.95
C THR A 2 1.76 23.61 -22.55
N GLU A 3 3.02 23.62 -22.09
CA GLU A 3 3.41 23.18 -20.74
C GLU A 3 2.55 23.82 -19.64
N ASP A 4 2.14 25.08 -19.85
CA ASP A 4 1.23 25.81 -18.96
C ASP A 4 -0.11 25.10 -18.73
N GLN A 5 -0.66 24.44 -19.76
CA GLN A 5 -1.92 23.70 -19.62
C GLN A 5 -1.75 22.45 -18.76
N ILE A 6 -0.59 21.78 -18.86
CA ILE A 6 -0.26 20.60 -18.05
C ILE A 6 -0.06 21.04 -16.60
N ALA A 7 0.69 22.12 -16.37
CA ALA A 7 0.93 22.66 -15.03
C ALA A 7 -0.37 23.06 -14.31
N GLN A 8 -1.27 23.77 -15.01
CA GLN A 8 -2.59 24.13 -14.48
C GLN A 8 -3.44 22.89 -14.17
N GLU A 9 -3.39 21.88 -15.02
CA GLU A 9 -4.13 20.64 -14.80
C GLU A 9 -3.56 19.83 -13.62
N ILE A 10 -2.24 19.80 -13.45
CA ILE A 10 -1.60 19.20 -12.27
C ILE A 10 -2.08 19.91 -11.00
N GLU A 11 -2.06 21.23 -10.95
CA GLU A 11 -2.50 22.00 -9.80
C GLU A 11 -3.98 21.76 -9.48
N ARG A 12 -4.84 21.71 -10.51
CA ARG A 12 -6.26 21.40 -10.36
C ARG A 12 -6.46 20.00 -9.78
N LEU A 13 -5.80 18.99 -10.36
CA LEU A 13 -5.89 17.60 -9.94
C LEU A 13 -5.35 17.39 -8.52
N ALA A 14 -4.28 18.10 -8.15
CA ALA A 14 -3.70 18.05 -6.80
C ALA A 14 -4.69 18.52 -5.73
N ARG A 15 -5.56 19.49 -6.06
CA ARG A 15 -6.57 20.06 -5.15
C ARG A 15 -7.88 19.27 -5.08
N LEU A 16 -8.08 18.26 -5.91
CA LEU A 16 -9.28 17.44 -5.85
C LEU A 16 -9.31 16.60 -4.57
N GLU A 17 -10.52 16.39 -4.04
CA GLU A 17 -10.79 15.36 -3.04
C GLU A 17 -10.55 13.96 -3.61
N ASP A 18 -10.32 12.97 -2.73
CA ASP A 18 -9.88 11.64 -3.15
C ASP A 18 -10.87 10.93 -4.08
N ASP A 19 -12.17 10.95 -3.79
CA ASP A 19 -13.16 10.29 -4.65
C ASP A 19 -13.28 10.98 -6.03
N ASP A 20 -13.24 12.32 -6.07
CA ASP A 20 -13.26 13.09 -7.33
C ASP A 20 -12.00 12.86 -8.16
N PHE A 21 -10.84 12.73 -7.50
CA PHE A 21 -9.58 12.42 -8.15
C PHE A 21 -9.60 11.01 -8.76
N VAL A 22 -10.08 10.01 -8.02
CA VAL A 22 -10.22 8.63 -8.53
C VAL A 22 -11.13 8.60 -9.76
N ASP A 23 -12.26 9.30 -9.71
CA ASP A 23 -13.19 9.36 -10.84
C ASP A 23 -12.58 10.05 -12.06
N ALA A 24 -11.81 11.13 -11.87
CA ALA A 24 -11.07 11.78 -12.94
C ALA A 24 -10.05 10.84 -13.61
N VAL A 25 -9.27 10.10 -12.81
CA VAL A 25 -8.29 9.11 -13.28
C VAL A 25 -8.97 8.02 -14.09
N VAL A 26 -10.05 7.43 -13.56
CA VAL A 26 -10.79 6.35 -14.23
C VAL A 26 -11.39 6.82 -15.54
N ARG A 27 -11.98 8.02 -15.59
CA ARG A 27 -12.54 8.59 -16.82
C ARG A 27 -11.47 8.79 -17.89
N CYS A 28 -10.32 9.36 -17.52
CA CYS A 28 -9.20 9.57 -18.42
C CYS A 28 -8.70 8.25 -19.03
N VAL A 29 -8.41 7.24 -18.19
CA VAL A 29 -7.87 5.94 -18.65
C VAL A 29 -8.87 5.15 -19.49
N THR A 30 -10.16 5.22 -19.16
CA THR A 30 -11.20 4.46 -19.86
C THR A 30 -11.68 5.14 -21.14
N GLY A 31 -11.27 6.40 -21.37
CA GLY A 31 -11.69 7.21 -22.51
C GLY A 31 -13.13 7.69 -22.40
N ALA A 32 -13.67 7.82 -21.18
CA ALA A 32 -14.96 8.45 -20.96
C ALA A 32 -14.88 9.92 -21.40
N PRO A 33 -15.94 10.47 -22.02
CA PRO A 33 -15.91 11.83 -22.53
C PRO A 33 -15.73 12.83 -21.37
N ASP A 34 -14.58 13.49 -21.34
CA ASP A 34 -14.36 14.68 -20.53
C ASP A 34 -14.25 15.89 -21.47
N ARG A 35 -15.12 16.88 -21.25
CA ARG A 35 -15.21 18.09 -22.09
C ARG A 35 -14.26 19.20 -21.63
N ARG A 36 -13.55 19.01 -20.52
CA ARG A 36 -12.81 20.10 -19.86
C ARG A 36 -11.47 20.40 -20.55
N LEU A 37 -10.70 19.36 -20.93
CA LEU A 37 -9.38 19.52 -21.54
C LEU A 37 -9.08 18.43 -22.57
N PRO A 38 -8.14 18.67 -23.51
CA PRO A 38 -7.63 17.63 -24.38
C PRO A 38 -7.08 16.46 -23.56
N ARG A 39 -7.44 15.24 -23.96
CA ARG A 39 -7.04 14.01 -23.26
C ARG A 39 -5.53 13.89 -23.05
N ALA A 40 -4.73 14.29 -24.03
CA ALA A 40 -3.26 14.27 -23.92
C ALA A 40 -2.73 15.14 -22.77
N VAL A 41 -3.40 16.25 -22.43
CA VAL A 41 -3.03 17.11 -21.30
C VAL A 41 -3.36 16.42 -19.97
N GLN A 42 -4.53 15.78 -19.89
CA GLN A 42 -4.94 15.03 -18.69
C GLN A 42 -4.03 13.83 -18.44
N GLU A 43 -3.70 13.07 -19.49
CA GLU A 43 -2.78 11.93 -19.41
C GLU A 43 -1.39 12.39 -18.96
N ALA A 44 -0.84 13.46 -19.56
CA ALA A 44 0.45 14.02 -19.15
C ALA A 44 0.45 14.52 -17.70
N ALA A 45 -0.62 15.17 -17.26
CA ALA A 45 -0.75 15.65 -15.88
C ALA A 45 -0.83 14.49 -14.87
N LEU A 46 -1.63 13.46 -15.16
CA LEU A 46 -1.79 12.28 -14.30
C LEU A 46 -0.52 11.43 -14.20
N SER A 47 0.28 11.41 -15.27
CA SER A 47 1.62 10.78 -15.31
C SER A 47 2.72 11.68 -14.73
N SER A 48 2.42 12.90 -14.28
CA SER A 48 3.44 13.77 -13.73
C SER A 48 4.05 13.18 -12.45
N PRO A 49 5.34 13.39 -12.16
CA PRO A 49 5.99 12.90 -10.95
C PRO A 49 5.25 13.31 -9.66
N GLN A 50 4.59 14.47 -9.66
CA GLN A 50 3.86 14.99 -8.50
C GLN A 50 2.59 14.18 -8.20
N LEU A 51 1.93 13.65 -9.23
CA LEU A 51 0.65 12.95 -9.12
C LEU A 51 0.78 11.43 -9.29
N ALA A 52 1.85 10.92 -9.89
CA ALA A 52 2.01 9.50 -10.25
C ALA A 52 1.68 8.53 -9.11
N GLY A 53 2.16 8.80 -7.89
CA GLY A 53 1.84 7.99 -6.71
C GLY A 53 0.34 7.97 -6.37
N ARG A 54 -0.31 9.14 -6.39
CA ARG A 54 -1.75 9.27 -6.15
C ARG A 54 -2.57 8.64 -7.28
N THR A 55 -2.12 8.79 -8.52
CA THR A 55 -2.71 8.15 -9.71
C THR A 55 -2.64 6.62 -9.59
N ALA A 56 -1.50 6.05 -9.18
CA ALA A 56 -1.36 4.61 -8.94
C ALA A 56 -2.35 4.12 -7.86
N ASP A 57 -2.43 4.82 -6.73
CA ASP A 57 -3.37 4.48 -5.64
C ASP A 57 -4.84 4.55 -6.10
N ALA A 58 -5.17 5.53 -6.94
CA ALA A 58 -6.49 5.66 -7.54
C ALA A 58 -6.83 4.49 -8.49
N LEU A 59 -5.88 4.08 -9.34
CA LEU A 59 -6.05 2.95 -10.26
C LEU A 59 -6.21 1.62 -9.49
N GLU A 60 -5.44 1.39 -8.44
CA GLU A 60 -5.63 0.23 -7.55
C GLU A 60 -6.99 0.23 -6.86
N THR A 61 -7.43 1.40 -6.41
CA THR A 61 -8.74 1.59 -5.79
C THR A 61 -9.84 1.28 -6.80
N ALA A 62 -9.70 1.76 -8.04
CA ALA A 62 -10.61 1.45 -9.13
C ALA A 62 -10.64 -0.05 -9.46
N LEU A 63 -9.51 -0.74 -9.50
CA LEU A 63 -9.46 -2.20 -9.70
C LEU A 63 -10.20 -2.96 -8.59
N ARG A 64 -9.98 -2.58 -7.32
CA ARG A 64 -10.69 -3.17 -6.17
C ARG A 64 -12.19 -2.88 -6.22
N ARG A 65 -12.56 -1.68 -6.69
CA ARG A 65 -13.95 -1.20 -6.83
C ARG A 65 -14.52 -1.39 -8.25
N ALA A 66 -13.97 -2.29 -9.08
CA ALA A 66 -14.35 -2.40 -10.50
C ALA A 66 -15.87 -2.57 -10.74
N LYS A 67 -16.57 -3.25 -9.82
CA LYS A 67 -18.03 -3.45 -9.88
C LYS A 67 -18.86 -2.20 -9.56
N HIS A 68 -18.28 -1.23 -8.86
CA HIS A 68 -18.93 0.07 -8.60
C HIS A 68 -19.00 0.87 -9.90
N TYR A 69 -17.90 0.92 -10.65
CA TYR A 69 -17.80 1.59 -11.95
C TYR A 69 -18.54 0.86 -13.07
N ASN A 70 -18.75 -0.45 -12.91
CA ASN A 70 -19.39 -1.30 -13.91
C ASN A 70 -20.54 -2.06 -13.26
N GLN A 71 -21.64 -1.37 -13.00
CA GLN A 71 -22.82 -1.95 -12.38
C GLN A 71 -23.42 -3.06 -13.27
N LEU A 72 -24.16 -3.96 -12.62
CA LEU A 72 -24.84 -5.06 -13.30
C LEU A 72 -25.99 -4.47 -14.12
N LEU A 73 -26.04 -4.81 -15.40
CA LEU A 73 -27.12 -4.34 -16.27
C LEU A 73 -28.39 -5.20 -16.07
N GLU A 74 -29.54 -4.65 -16.45
CA GLU A 74 -30.80 -5.37 -16.41
C GLU A 74 -30.72 -6.62 -17.32
N GLY A 75 -31.13 -7.78 -16.79
CA GLY A 75 -31.02 -9.07 -17.49
C GLY A 75 -29.61 -9.66 -17.58
N GLU A 76 -28.57 -8.96 -17.09
CA GLU A 76 -27.19 -9.44 -17.14
C GLU A 76 -26.89 -10.43 -16.00
N THR A 77 -26.25 -11.56 -16.32
CA THR A 77 -25.75 -12.48 -15.29
C THR A 77 -24.42 -11.99 -14.72
N ARG A 78 -24.09 -12.37 -13.47
CA ARG A 78 -22.79 -12.04 -12.86
C ARG A 78 -21.59 -12.50 -13.69
N ARG A 79 -21.72 -13.63 -14.41
CA ARG A 79 -20.67 -14.15 -15.30
C ARG A 79 -20.53 -13.29 -16.55
N ALA A 80 -21.64 -12.87 -17.15
CA ALA A 80 -21.64 -11.93 -18.27
C ALA A 80 -21.02 -10.58 -17.88
N GLN A 81 -21.38 -10.04 -16.70
CA GLN A 81 -20.76 -8.85 -16.14
C GLN A 81 -19.24 -9.02 -16.02
N GLN A 82 -18.77 -10.15 -15.48
CA GLN A 82 -17.34 -10.38 -15.30
C GLN A 82 -16.57 -10.41 -16.62
N ILE A 83 -17.15 -10.97 -17.67
CA ILE A 83 -16.57 -10.98 -19.02
C ILE A 83 -16.53 -9.56 -19.59
N ARG A 84 -17.63 -8.80 -19.43
CA ARG A 84 -17.73 -7.41 -19.92
C ARG A 84 -16.74 -6.46 -19.25
N ILE A 85 -16.46 -6.64 -17.95
CA ILE A 85 -15.52 -5.77 -17.22
C ILE A 85 -14.05 -6.14 -17.43
N GLU A 86 -13.74 -7.28 -18.03
CA GLU A 86 -12.35 -7.73 -18.14
C GLU A 86 -11.49 -6.80 -19.04
N PRO A 87 -11.98 -6.32 -20.21
CA PRO A 87 -11.28 -5.29 -20.98
C PRO A 87 -11.08 -3.98 -20.21
N TRP A 88 -12.07 -3.57 -19.40
CA TRP A 88 -11.95 -2.39 -18.53
C TRP A 88 -10.83 -2.59 -17.51
N ARG A 89 -10.76 -3.76 -16.87
CA ARG A 89 -9.69 -4.10 -15.92
C ARG A 89 -8.31 -4.14 -16.60
N ALA A 90 -8.23 -4.67 -17.81
CA ALA A 90 -6.99 -4.72 -18.57
C ALA A 90 -6.46 -3.30 -18.86
N LYS A 91 -7.33 -2.37 -19.25
CA LYS A 91 -6.95 -0.95 -19.45
C LYS A 91 -6.42 -0.31 -18.17
N ILE A 92 -7.13 -0.48 -17.05
CA ILE A 92 -6.70 0.09 -15.76
C ILE A 92 -5.37 -0.53 -15.31
N LYS A 93 -5.17 -1.85 -15.49
CA LYS A 93 -3.89 -2.52 -15.17
C LYS A 93 -2.74 -2.01 -16.04
N ALA A 94 -2.97 -1.81 -17.33
CA ALA A 94 -1.95 -1.28 -18.23
C ALA A 94 -1.52 0.14 -17.83
N ALA A 95 -2.48 1.00 -17.47
CA ALA A 95 -2.18 2.33 -16.95
C ALA A 95 -1.44 2.26 -15.60
N LEU A 96 -1.82 1.32 -14.72
CA LEU A 96 -1.15 1.13 -13.44
C LEU A 96 0.32 0.76 -13.62
N GLY A 97 0.65 -0.16 -14.53
CA GLY A 97 2.05 -0.54 -14.79
C GLY A 97 2.91 0.65 -15.20
N HIS A 98 2.40 1.53 -16.06
CA HIS A 98 3.12 2.76 -16.42
C HIS A 98 3.35 3.69 -15.23
N MET A 99 2.37 3.80 -14.31
CA MET A 99 2.52 4.62 -13.10
C MET A 99 3.50 3.98 -12.10
N GLU A 100 3.51 2.65 -12.01
CA GLU A 100 4.45 1.90 -11.17
C GLU A 100 5.89 2.18 -11.59
N ASP A 101 6.20 2.21 -12.89
CA ASP A 101 7.54 2.53 -13.39
C ASP A 101 8.00 3.94 -12.94
N ILE A 102 7.13 4.95 -13.06
CA ILE A 102 7.43 6.33 -12.65
C ILE A 102 7.65 6.40 -11.13
N VAL A 103 6.78 5.75 -10.36
CA VAL A 103 6.88 5.69 -8.89
C VAL A 103 8.17 4.99 -8.45
N ASP A 104 8.57 3.92 -9.14
CA ASP A 104 9.80 3.18 -8.86
C ASP A 104 11.05 4.02 -9.16
N ASP A 105 11.07 4.78 -10.26
CA ASP A 105 12.16 5.71 -10.57
C ASP A 105 12.29 6.81 -9.50
N GLN A 106 11.15 7.39 -9.09
CA GLN A 106 11.14 8.37 -8.00
C GLN A 106 11.62 7.77 -6.68
N ALA A 107 11.18 6.55 -6.36
CA ALA A 107 11.60 5.84 -5.15
C ALA A 107 13.10 5.53 -5.19
N HIS A 108 13.64 5.24 -6.37
CA HIS A 108 15.08 5.02 -6.56
C HIS A 108 15.90 6.27 -6.26
N GLU A 109 15.50 7.43 -6.78
CA GLU A 109 16.18 8.70 -6.50
C GLU A 109 16.03 9.12 -5.05
N HIS A 110 14.82 8.98 -4.48
CA HIS A 110 14.59 9.28 -3.07
C HIS A 110 15.38 8.34 -2.14
N ALA A 111 15.54 7.08 -2.52
CA ALA A 111 16.40 6.14 -1.79
C ALA A 111 17.87 6.59 -1.77
N LYS A 112 18.39 7.22 -2.84
CA LYS A 112 19.74 7.78 -2.84
C LYS A 112 19.85 8.93 -1.84
N GLN A 113 18.84 9.79 -1.78
CA GLN A 113 18.78 10.90 -0.82
C GLN A 113 18.75 10.37 0.62
N LEU A 114 17.86 9.43 0.93
CA LEU A 114 17.78 8.79 2.24
C LEU A 114 19.07 8.07 2.62
N ALA A 115 19.72 7.38 1.68
CA ALA A 115 20.98 6.70 1.93
C ALA A 115 22.14 7.66 2.26
N SER A 116 22.06 8.92 1.81
CA SER A 116 23.05 9.96 2.10
C SER A 116 22.88 10.61 3.48
N LEU A 117 21.75 10.39 4.14
CA LEU A 117 21.51 10.87 5.50
C LEU A 117 22.35 10.09 6.52
N ASP A 118 22.78 10.78 7.58
CA ASP A 118 23.35 10.13 8.75
C ASP A 118 22.29 9.32 9.52
N ASP A 119 22.72 8.54 10.53
CA ASP A 119 21.82 7.64 11.24
C ASP A 119 20.76 8.39 12.06
N ALA A 120 21.08 9.56 12.60
CA ALA A 120 20.13 10.36 13.37
C ALA A 120 19.03 10.92 12.48
N ALA A 121 19.38 11.59 11.38
CA ALA A 121 18.42 12.16 10.44
C ALA A 121 17.59 11.07 9.75
N LEU A 122 18.19 9.91 9.44
CA LEU A 122 17.45 8.78 8.87
C LEU A 122 16.47 8.18 9.89
N ALA A 123 16.86 8.04 11.16
CA ALA A 123 15.99 7.56 12.23
C ALA A 123 14.80 8.51 12.45
N ASP A 124 15.05 9.82 12.47
CA ASP A 124 14.00 10.84 12.61
C ASP A 124 13.02 10.78 11.43
N ARG A 125 13.54 10.68 10.19
CA ARG A 125 12.69 10.57 9.01
C ARG A 125 11.88 9.27 9.00
N TRP A 126 12.48 8.15 9.39
CA TRP A 126 11.79 6.86 9.50
C TRP A 126 10.69 6.90 10.56
N THR A 127 10.95 7.55 11.70
CA THR A 127 9.98 7.76 12.78
C THR A 127 8.79 8.56 12.28
N ALA A 128 9.04 9.71 11.63
CA ALA A 128 8.02 10.56 11.04
C ALA A 128 7.15 9.78 10.03
N PHE A 129 7.77 8.97 9.17
CA PHE A 129 7.06 8.11 8.22
C PHE A 129 6.12 7.10 8.92
N ILE A 130 6.59 6.42 9.98
CA ILE A 130 5.79 5.47 10.78
C ILE A 130 4.63 6.19 11.46
N LEU A 131 4.86 7.36 12.04
CA LEU A 131 3.82 8.16 12.68
C LEU A 131 2.79 8.68 11.67
N GLY A 132 3.19 8.80 10.41
CA GLY A 132 2.38 9.28 9.31
C GLY A 132 2.46 10.80 9.13
N GLU A 133 3.55 11.39 9.59
CA GLU A 133 3.85 12.80 9.44
C GLU A 133 4.28 13.11 8.01
N PRO A 134 3.96 14.31 7.49
CA PRO A 134 4.32 14.69 6.14
C PRO A 134 5.85 14.71 5.95
N ALA A 135 6.29 14.45 4.72
CA ALA A 135 7.70 14.61 4.35
C ALA A 135 8.09 16.09 4.25
N PRO A 136 9.34 16.47 4.59
CA PRO A 136 9.80 17.86 4.49
C PRO A 136 9.74 18.40 3.06
N ALA A 137 10.03 17.55 2.08
CA ALA A 137 9.71 17.78 0.68
C ALA A 137 8.41 17.02 0.35
N PRO A 138 7.59 17.49 -0.61
CA PRO A 138 6.36 16.82 -1.00
C PRO A 138 6.66 15.51 -1.77
N THR A 139 7.15 14.51 -1.05
CA THR A 139 7.34 13.15 -1.56
C THR A 139 6.06 12.36 -1.28
N PRO A 140 5.44 11.74 -2.30
CA PRO A 140 4.30 10.88 -2.07
C PRO A 140 4.65 9.76 -1.09
N ARG A 141 3.76 9.46 -0.12
CA ARG A 141 4.01 8.43 0.90
C ARG A 141 4.37 7.07 0.31
N ARG A 142 3.80 6.72 -0.85
CA ARG A 142 4.10 5.49 -1.59
C ARG A 142 5.56 5.44 -2.06
N VAL A 143 6.04 6.53 -2.66
CA VAL A 143 7.43 6.68 -3.12
C VAL A 143 8.38 6.55 -1.94
N GLU A 144 8.05 7.21 -0.84
CA GLU A 144 8.84 7.16 0.39
C GLU A 144 8.91 5.75 1.00
N ALA A 145 7.77 5.05 1.09
CA ALA A 145 7.71 3.68 1.58
C ALA A 145 8.61 2.75 0.75
N LEU A 146 8.58 2.87 -0.57
CA LEU A 146 9.42 2.09 -1.48
C LEU A 146 10.90 2.46 -1.34
N ALA A 147 11.21 3.75 -1.16
CA ALA A 147 12.57 4.22 -0.96
C ALA A 147 13.20 3.63 0.32
N PHE A 148 12.47 3.62 1.44
CA PHE A 148 12.90 2.96 2.68
C PHE A 148 13.10 1.45 2.52
N ARG A 149 12.27 0.80 1.71
CA ARG A 149 12.35 -0.64 1.41
C ARG A 149 13.42 -1.00 0.37
N SER A 150 14.08 0.00 -0.19
CA SER A 150 15.17 -0.22 -1.16
C SER A 150 16.37 -0.86 -0.49
N HIS A 151 17.16 -1.60 -1.26
CA HIS A 151 18.39 -2.26 -0.78
C HIS A 151 19.39 -1.31 -0.10
N ARG A 152 19.38 -0.01 -0.44
CA ARG A 152 20.32 0.99 0.11
C ARG A 152 19.97 1.41 1.53
N VAL A 153 18.68 1.34 1.89
CA VAL A 153 18.14 1.92 3.13
C VAL A 153 17.54 0.85 4.06
N ALA A 154 17.02 -0.24 3.49
CA ALA A 154 16.21 -1.22 4.21
C ALA A 154 16.91 -1.83 5.44
N ALA A 155 18.22 -2.08 5.36
CA ALA A 155 18.98 -2.62 6.49
C ALA A 155 19.03 -1.63 7.67
N ARG A 156 19.34 -0.35 7.41
CA ARG A 156 19.36 0.71 8.43
C ARG A 156 17.96 0.92 9.02
N ALA A 157 16.94 0.98 8.17
CA ALA A 157 15.54 1.10 8.62
C ALA A 157 15.10 -0.11 9.47
N ALA A 158 15.55 -1.33 9.15
CA ALA A 158 15.25 -2.53 9.92
C ALA A 158 15.89 -2.50 11.32
N GLU A 159 17.12 -1.97 11.45
CA GLU A 159 17.74 -1.75 12.75
C GLU A 159 16.95 -0.73 13.60
N PHE A 160 16.47 0.36 12.99
CA PHE A 160 15.60 1.30 13.70
C PHE A 160 14.30 0.66 14.15
N CYS A 161 13.67 -0.21 13.34
CA CYS A 161 12.50 -0.98 13.78
C CYS A 161 12.79 -1.81 15.05
N ARG A 162 13.96 -2.44 15.14
CA ARG A 162 14.36 -3.19 16.33
C ARG A 162 14.48 -2.26 17.55
N LEU A 163 15.20 -1.14 17.39
CA LEU A 163 15.36 -0.14 18.46
C LEU A 163 14.03 0.50 18.90
N MET A 164 13.12 0.76 17.97
CA MET A 164 11.78 1.29 18.24
C MET A 164 10.89 0.30 19.02
N MET A 165 11.04 -1.00 18.78
CA MET A 165 10.31 -2.03 19.53
C MET A 165 10.83 -2.17 20.96
N GLU A 166 12.15 -2.13 21.13
CA GLU A 166 12.85 -2.19 22.42
C GLU A 166 12.58 -0.93 23.25
N ASN A 167 12.74 0.26 22.66
CA ASN A 167 12.69 1.56 23.33
C ASN A 167 11.69 2.54 22.68
N PRO A 168 10.37 2.21 22.64
CA PRO A 168 9.39 3.02 21.92
C PRO A 168 9.25 4.46 22.45
N GLY A 169 9.58 4.70 23.73
CA GLY A 169 9.48 6.02 24.33
C GLY A 169 10.42 7.06 23.74
N GLN A 170 11.53 6.66 23.11
CA GLN A 170 12.47 7.59 22.47
C GLN A 170 11.98 8.10 21.11
N TYR A 171 11.04 7.39 20.49
CA TYR A 171 10.55 7.66 19.13
C TYR A 171 9.10 8.14 19.11
N LEU A 172 8.46 8.20 20.28
CA LEU A 172 7.12 8.73 20.43
C LEU A 172 7.19 10.22 20.79
N PRO A 173 6.28 11.05 20.27
CA PRO A 173 6.11 12.41 20.75
C PRO A 173 5.91 12.45 22.26
N ASP A 174 6.19 13.59 22.88
CA ASP A 174 5.97 13.73 24.32
C ASP A 174 4.51 13.41 24.71
N PRO A 175 4.30 12.78 25.88
CA PRO A 175 2.96 12.47 26.37
C PRO A 175 2.15 13.75 26.55
N PRO A 176 0.87 13.77 26.13
CA PRO A 176 -0.02 14.88 26.46
C PRO A 176 -0.11 15.10 27.99
N PRO A 177 -0.29 16.34 28.45
CA PRO A 177 -0.43 16.61 29.88
C PRO A 177 -1.61 15.83 30.46
N GLY A 178 -1.37 15.11 31.56
CA GLY A 178 -2.38 14.27 32.21
C GLY A 178 -2.65 12.91 31.53
N GLU A 179 -1.79 12.45 30.61
CA GLU A 179 -1.91 11.11 30.01
C GLU A 179 -1.90 10.02 31.10
N GLY A 180 -3.03 9.36 31.29
CA GLY A 180 -3.13 8.23 32.22
C GLY A 180 -2.33 7.00 31.74
N THR A 181 -1.92 6.14 32.66
CA THR A 181 -1.11 4.94 32.38
C THR A 181 -1.68 4.06 31.26
N ASN A 182 -3.01 3.88 31.23
CA ASN A 182 -3.69 3.10 30.20
C ASN A 182 -3.65 3.75 28.80
N ALA A 183 -3.74 5.08 28.72
CA ALA A 183 -3.65 5.80 27.47
C ALA A 183 -2.23 5.71 26.89
N ARG A 184 -1.22 5.87 27.77
CA ARG A 184 0.19 5.67 27.43
C ARG A 184 0.46 4.28 26.88
N GLN A 185 -0.04 3.23 27.54
CA GLN A 185 0.15 1.86 27.07
C GLN A 185 -0.49 1.63 25.69
N ARG A 186 -1.72 2.13 25.47
CA ARG A 186 -2.39 2.03 24.16
C ARG A 186 -1.61 2.75 23.06
N ARG A 187 -1.02 3.91 23.36
CA ARG A 187 -0.18 4.67 22.43
C ARG A 187 1.07 3.89 22.04
N ILE A 188 1.76 3.31 23.02
CA ILE A 188 2.93 2.44 22.81
C ILE A 188 2.54 1.21 21.97
N ASP A 189 1.45 0.53 22.31
CA ASP A 189 1.00 -0.66 21.57
C ASP A 189 0.59 -0.31 20.14
N GLY A 190 -0.06 0.84 19.93
CA GLY A 190 -0.40 1.36 18.61
C GLY A 190 0.85 1.63 17.76
N PHE A 191 1.87 2.25 18.36
CA PHE A 191 3.15 2.49 17.70
C PHE A 191 3.87 1.19 17.35
N ARG A 192 3.98 0.24 18.30
CA ARG A 192 4.57 -1.08 18.06
C ARG A 192 3.90 -1.82 16.92
N LYS A 193 2.57 -1.78 16.82
CA LYS A 193 1.83 -2.39 15.69
C LYS A 193 2.20 -1.77 14.35
N LYS A 194 2.38 -0.45 14.29
CA LYS A 194 2.84 0.24 13.07
C LYS A 194 4.28 -0.15 12.71
N VAL A 195 5.18 -0.14 13.68
CA VAL A 195 6.59 -0.58 13.51
C VAL A 195 6.65 -2.03 13.03
N GLU A 196 5.89 -2.93 13.65
CA GLU A 196 5.83 -4.34 13.25
C GLU A 196 5.30 -4.52 11.82
N SER A 197 4.28 -3.75 11.43
CA SER A 197 3.76 -3.75 10.06
C SER A 197 4.85 -3.35 9.06
N GLU A 198 5.59 -2.26 9.32
CA GLU A 198 6.65 -1.81 8.42
C GLU A 198 7.87 -2.75 8.42
N ALA A 199 8.26 -3.30 9.57
CA ALA A 199 9.33 -4.29 9.67
C ALA A 199 9.07 -5.53 8.79
N ARG A 200 7.81 -5.98 8.70
CA ARG A 200 7.43 -7.08 7.79
C ARG A 200 7.66 -6.74 6.32
N PHE A 201 7.42 -5.50 5.90
CA PHE A 201 7.69 -5.07 4.53
C PHE A 201 9.19 -4.93 4.25
N LEU A 202 9.96 -4.40 5.21
CA LEU A 202 11.42 -4.27 5.11
C LEU A 202 12.11 -5.63 4.95
N ARG A 203 11.60 -6.68 5.61
CA ARG A 203 12.17 -8.03 5.53
C ARG A 203 12.34 -8.51 4.09
N TYR A 204 11.37 -8.21 3.21
CA TYR A 204 11.48 -8.56 1.79
C TYR A 204 12.59 -7.77 1.10
N GLY A 205 12.74 -6.48 1.40
CA GLY A 205 13.81 -5.64 0.86
C GLY A 205 15.21 -6.11 1.29
N VAL A 206 15.37 -6.46 2.57
CA VAL A 206 16.63 -7.00 3.13
C VAL A 206 16.97 -8.35 2.50
N GLN A 207 16.02 -9.28 2.47
CA GLN A 207 16.22 -10.61 1.88
C GLN A 207 16.52 -10.56 0.38
N TYR A 208 15.92 -9.62 -0.35
CA TYR A 208 16.18 -9.43 -1.77
C TYR A 208 17.56 -8.81 -2.02
N ALA A 209 18.02 -7.90 -1.16
CA ALA A 209 19.38 -7.35 -1.23
C ALA A 209 20.44 -8.45 -1.03
N ASP A 210 20.26 -9.34 -0.06
CA ASP A 210 21.13 -10.49 0.17
C ASP A 210 21.15 -11.43 -1.06
N ALA A 211 19.96 -11.73 -1.61
CA ALA A 211 19.82 -12.60 -2.78
C ALA A 211 20.55 -12.06 -4.02
N ARG A 212 20.53 -10.74 -4.27
CA ARG A 212 21.25 -10.10 -5.39
C ARG A 212 22.77 -10.21 -5.26
N LEU A 213 23.29 -10.29 -4.03
CA LEU A 213 24.71 -10.50 -3.76
C LEU A 213 25.11 -11.99 -3.83
N GLY A 214 24.23 -12.85 -4.33
CA GLY A 214 24.44 -14.30 -4.37
C GLY A 214 24.41 -14.95 -2.99
N ARG A 215 24.00 -14.22 -1.95
CA ARG A 215 23.87 -14.75 -0.60
C ARG A 215 22.50 -15.37 -0.46
N MET A 216 22.45 -16.59 0.07
CA MET A 216 21.18 -17.19 0.48
C MET A 216 20.53 -16.28 1.53
N PRO A 217 19.18 -16.20 1.60
CA PRO A 217 18.51 -15.47 2.67
C PRO A 217 19.10 -15.86 4.03
N GLY A 218 19.65 -14.90 4.77
CA GLY A 218 20.40 -15.17 5.99
C GLY A 218 19.57 -15.85 7.09
N GLU A 219 18.25 -15.66 7.05
CA GLU A 219 17.31 -16.38 7.89
C GLU A 219 16.88 -17.69 7.23
N PRO A 220 17.15 -18.86 7.83
CA PRO A 220 16.54 -20.09 7.37
C PRO A 220 15.03 -19.93 7.46
N ASN A 221 14.30 -20.30 6.40
CA ASN A 221 12.85 -20.37 6.45
C ASN A 221 12.46 -21.58 7.32
N VAL A 222 12.55 -21.43 8.64
CA VAL A 222 12.34 -22.49 9.63
C VAL A 222 10.98 -23.13 9.46
N ARG A 223 9.97 -22.33 9.09
CA ARG A 223 8.62 -22.82 8.79
C ARG A 223 8.61 -23.74 7.57
N LEU A 224 9.24 -23.35 6.46
CA LEU A 224 9.34 -24.19 5.27
C LEU A 224 10.20 -25.44 5.54
N ALA A 225 11.26 -25.31 6.32
CA ALA A 225 12.12 -26.44 6.72
C ALA A 225 11.35 -27.44 7.61
N ALA A 226 10.62 -26.96 8.61
CA ALA A 226 9.76 -27.78 9.46
C ALA A 226 8.63 -28.44 8.65
N LEU A 227 8.00 -27.72 7.71
CA LEU A 227 7.00 -28.30 6.80
C LEU A 227 7.61 -29.36 5.87
N ARG A 228 8.84 -29.17 5.39
CA ARG A 228 9.55 -30.18 4.59
C ARG A 228 9.91 -31.41 5.42
N LEU A 229 10.36 -31.23 6.65
CA LEU A 229 10.64 -32.34 7.57
C LEU A 229 9.37 -33.11 7.92
N LEU A 230 8.29 -32.40 8.27
CA LEU A 230 6.98 -33.00 8.53
C LEU A 230 6.43 -33.70 7.30
N GLY A 231 6.56 -33.11 6.11
CA GLY A 231 6.10 -33.74 4.86
C GLY A 231 6.89 -34.98 4.46
N LYS A 232 8.18 -35.04 4.82
CA LYS A 232 9.02 -36.24 4.62
C LYS A 232 8.71 -37.35 5.62
N ALA A 233 8.48 -37.02 6.89
CA ALA A 233 8.23 -38.00 7.95
C ALA A 233 6.76 -38.46 8.00
N HIS A 234 5.81 -37.54 7.80
CA HIS A 234 4.37 -37.75 8.00
C HIS A 234 3.54 -37.00 6.91
N PRO A 235 3.56 -37.45 5.66
CA PRO A 235 2.89 -36.76 4.54
C PRO A 235 1.37 -36.65 4.71
N GLU A 236 0.74 -37.66 5.32
CA GLU A 236 -0.70 -37.66 5.58
C GLU A 236 -1.11 -36.65 6.66
N GLU A 237 -0.32 -36.54 7.72
CA GLU A 237 -0.53 -35.56 8.79
C GLU A 237 -0.36 -34.14 8.27
N LEU A 238 0.68 -33.88 7.47
CA LEU A 238 0.87 -32.59 6.81
C LEU A 238 -0.34 -32.25 5.93
N THR A 239 -0.85 -33.20 5.16
CA THR A 239 -2.02 -32.99 4.30
C THR A 239 -3.27 -32.66 5.12
N LYS A 240 -3.48 -33.35 6.25
CA LYS A 240 -4.58 -33.08 7.19
C LYS A 240 -4.45 -31.69 7.81
N LEU A 241 -3.26 -31.31 8.25
CA LEU A 241 -2.97 -30.01 8.84
C LEU A 241 -3.20 -28.88 7.84
N LEU A 242 -2.74 -29.03 6.59
CA LEU A 242 -2.98 -28.06 5.52
C LEU A 242 -4.46 -27.93 5.17
N ARG A 243 -5.23 -29.02 5.20
CA ARG A 243 -6.69 -28.98 5.01
C ARG A 243 -7.37 -28.26 6.17
N GLN A 244 -6.95 -28.51 7.41
CA GLN A 244 -7.47 -27.84 8.60
C GLN A 244 -7.21 -26.34 8.56
N VAL A 245 -5.96 -25.91 8.31
CA VAL A 245 -5.59 -24.49 8.19
C VAL A 245 -6.38 -23.81 7.06
N ARG A 246 -6.57 -24.48 5.91
CA ARG A 246 -7.43 -23.96 4.83
C ARG A 246 -8.89 -23.84 5.25
N GLY A 247 -9.37 -24.72 6.13
CA GLY A 247 -10.71 -24.67 6.71
C GLY A 247 -10.88 -23.49 7.68
N GLU A 248 -9.93 -23.31 8.59
CA GLU A 248 -9.87 -22.21 9.55
C GLU A 248 -9.78 -20.85 8.85
N ASP A 249 -8.92 -20.72 7.83
CA ASP A 249 -8.82 -19.50 7.01
C ASP A 249 -10.14 -19.18 6.30
N ARG A 250 -10.86 -20.20 5.81
CA ARG A 250 -12.18 -20.02 5.19
C ARG A 250 -13.22 -19.58 6.22
N ALA A 251 -13.19 -20.15 7.42
CA ALA A 251 -14.08 -19.79 8.53
C ALA A 251 -13.82 -18.36 9.00
N ALA A 252 -12.57 -17.99 9.27
CA ALA A 252 -12.18 -16.64 9.67
C ALA A 252 -12.56 -15.58 8.60
N ARG A 253 -12.36 -15.90 7.31
CA ARG A 253 -12.82 -15.02 6.22
C ARG A 253 -14.35 -14.91 6.15
N HIS A 254 -15.07 -15.96 6.51
CA HIS A 254 -16.52 -15.95 6.54
C HIS A 254 -17.04 -15.10 7.71
N GLU A 255 -16.47 -15.25 8.91
CA GLU A 255 -16.75 -14.41 10.09
C GLU A 255 -16.45 -12.93 9.81
N ALA A 256 -15.25 -12.61 9.31
CA ALA A 256 -14.89 -11.23 8.94
C ALA A 256 -15.86 -10.63 7.90
N ARG A 257 -16.42 -11.44 6.99
CA ARG A 257 -17.47 -10.99 6.05
C ARG A 257 -18.81 -10.79 6.73
N GLN A 258 -19.17 -11.59 7.72
CA GLN A 258 -20.38 -11.40 8.52
C GLN A 258 -20.27 -10.14 9.36
N ASP A 259 -19.14 -9.92 10.02
CA ASP A 259 -18.87 -8.71 10.81
C ASP A 259 -18.92 -7.46 9.94
N ALA A 260 -18.26 -7.47 8.77
CA ALA A 260 -18.32 -6.37 7.82
C ALA A 260 -19.75 -6.10 7.31
N ARG A 261 -20.59 -7.13 7.18
CA ARG A 261 -22.01 -6.98 6.84
C ARG A 261 -22.83 -6.44 8.00
N ALA A 262 -22.55 -6.87 9.23
CA ALA A 262 -23.20 -6.37 10.43
C ALA A 262 -22.89 -4.88 10.64
N VAL A 263 -21.63 -4.48 10.50
CA VAL A 263 -21.20 -3.06 10.54
C VAL A 263 -21.89 -2.25 9.45
N ARG A 264 -21.96 -2.76 8.20
CA ARG A 264 -22.70 -2.08 7.12
C ARG A 264 -24.19 -1.92 7.40
N ARG A 265 -24.85 -2.94 7.97
CA ARG A 265 -26.27 -2.88 8.34
C ARG A 265 -26.54 -1.92 9.50
N ALA A 266 -25.61 -1.82 10.44
CA ALA A 266 -25.69 -0.87 11.55
C ALA A 266 -25.42 0.57 11.11
N ALA A 267 -24.58 0.77 10.08
CA ALA A 267 -24.21 2.08 9.54
C ALA A 267 -25.24 2.67 8.56
N THR A 268 -26.24 1.90 8.10
CA THR A 268 -27.37 2.44 7.32
C THR A 268 -28.48 2.85 8.29
N PRO A 269 -28.73 4.15 8.55
CA PRO A 269 -29.93 4.55 9.27
C PRO A 269 -31.13 4.08 8.45
N ARG A 270 -32.05 3.33 9.07
CA ARG A 270 -33.38 3.10 8.49
C ARG A 270 -34.01 4.48 8.30
N ALA A 271 -33.99 5.00 7.07
CA ALA A 271 -34.86 6.09 6.66
C ALA A 271 -36.29 5.62 6.93
N ARG A 272 -36.92 6.22 7.96
CA ARG A 272 -38.35 6.22 8.18
C ARG A 272 -38.87 7.59 7.76
#